data_AF-A0A1U8P1Z8-F1
#
_entry.id   AF-A0A1U8P1Z8-F1
#
_cell.length_a   1.000
_cell.length_b   1.000
_cell.length_c   1.000
_cell.angle_alpha   90.00
_cell.angle_beta   90.00
_cell.angle_gamma   90.00
#
_symmetry.space_group_name_H-M   'P 1'
#
loop_
_entity.id
_entity.type
_entity.pdbx_description
1 polymer ?
#
loop_
_entity_poly.entity_id
_entity_poly.type
_entity_poly.pdbx_seq_one_letter_code
_entity_poly.pdbx_strand_id
1 'polypeptide(L)'
;MSGVPQSHASSQAARGSKRKWVPEEDAALVSCMVDLHNVGTFNADTGFKAGYLNELEKMLEKTLPRAMLKAKPNIESRIRCLKREWSVVYDMLNGQNNSGFGWDEHRQLVVAKDAVWESYVKSHKEASQFRHRSFPYYNQLTAIYARDRATGKDT
;
A
#
# COMPACT_ATOMS: atom_id res chain seq x y z
N MET A 1 -18.56 48.85 -34.89
CA MET A 1 -19.05 48.42 -33.56
C MET A 1 -18.45 47.06 -33.29
N SER A 2 -17.46 47.04 -32.39
CA SER A 2 -16.55 45.93 -32.17
C SER A 2 -17.22 44.80 -31.38
N GLY A 3 -17.10 43.56 -31.87
CA GLY A 3 -17.52 42.37 -31.15
C GLY A 3 -16.54 42.04 -30.02
N VAL A 4 -17.07 41.77 -28.82
CA VAL A 4 -16.31 41.28 -27.67
C VAL A 4 -16.39 39.75 -27.67
N PRO A 5 -15.29 39.00 -27.61
CA PRO A 5 -15.35 37.56 -27.33
C PRO A 5 -15.43 37.32 -25.82
N GLN A 6 -16.46 36.59 -25.37
CA GLN A 6 -16.50 36.04 -24.02
C GLN A 6 -15.41 34.98 -23.84
N SER A 7 -14.42 35.27 -23.00
CA SER A 7 -13.47 34.29 -22.49
C SER A 7 -14.11 33.49 -21.35
N HIS A 8 -14.49 32.23 -21.60
CA HIS A 8 -14.74 31.25 -20.55
C HIS A 8 -13.41 30.84 -19.92
N ALA A 9 -13.04 31.48 -18.81
CA ALA A 9 -12.00 30.97 -17.94
C ALA A 9 -12.54 29.75 -17.18
N SER A 10 -12.27 28.55 -17.71
CA SER A 10 -12.41 27.32 -16.93
C SER A 10 -11.42 27.37 -15.78
N SER A 11 -11.91 27.58 -14.56
CA SER A 11 -11.16 27.43 -13.33
C SER A 11 -10.68 25.98 -13.21
N GLN A 12 -9.46 25.70 -13.67
CA GLN A 12 -8.73 24.53 -13.22
C GLN A 12 -8.44 24.74 -11.75
N ALA A 13 -9.30 24.14 -10.90
CA ALA A 13 -8.96 23.93 -9.50
C ALA A 13 -7.58 23.28 -9.46
N ALA A 14 -6.60 24.01 -8.91
CA ALA A 14 -5.27 23.51 -8.70
C ALA A 14 -5.39 22.18 -7.98
N ARG A 15 -5.00 21.08 -8.64
CA ARG A 15 -4.91 19.77 -8.01
C ARG A 15 -3.97 19.94 -6.82
N GLY A 16 -4.55 20.00 -5.62
CA GLY A 16 -3.81 20.22 -4.39
C GLY A 16 -2.61 19.28 -4.33
N SER A 17 -1.47 19.82 -3.92
CA SER A 17 -0.25 19.06 -3.70
C SER A 17 -0.58 17.79 -2.91
N LYS A 18 -0.42 16.61 -3.52
CA LYS A 18 -0.67 15.34 -2.85
C LYS A 18 0.33 15.24 -1.70
N ARG A 19 -0.14 15.33 -0.46
CA ARG A 19 0.65 15.09 0.76
C ARG A 19 1.49 13.84 0.59
N LYS A 20 2.81 13.98 0.72
CA LYS A 20 3.75 12.86 0.69
C LYS A 20 3.78 12.22 2.08
N TRP A 21 3.59 10.91 2.15
CA TRP A 21 3.81 10.14 3.38
C TRP A 21 5.31 10.01 3.63
N VAL A 22 5.70 10.09 4.89
CA VAL A 22 7.08 9.86 5.33
C VAL A 22 7.22 8.47 5.97
N PRO A 23 8.43 7.88 6.01
CA PRO A 23 8.64 6.52 6.54
C PRO A 23 8.08 6.31 7.95
N GLU A 24 8.14 7.34 8.79
CA GLU A 24 7.62 7.31 10.16
C GLU A 24 6.09 7.16 10.20
N GLU A 25 5.38 7.81 9.28
CA GLU A 25 3.92 7.71 9.17
C GLU A 25 3.50 6.34 8.63
N ASP A 26 4.26 5.80 7.68
CA ASP A 26 4.03 4.45 7.16
C ASP A 26 4.24 3.39 8.24
N ALA A 27 5.33 3.50 8.99
CA ALA A 27 5.62 2.60 10.10
C ALA A 27 4.52 2.65 11.16
N ALA A 28 4.09 3.85 11.56
CA ALA A 28 2.99 4.02 12.52
C ALA A 28 1.67 3.45 12.00
N LEU A 29 1.34 3.69 10.72
CA LEU A 29 0.12 3.14 10.10
C LEU A 29 0.14 1.61 10.11
N VAL A 30 1.22 0.99 9.67
CA VAL A 30 1.34 -0.47 9.62
C VAL A 30 1.31 -1.06 11.03
N SER A 31 1.97 -0.42 12.01
CA SER A 31 1.88 -0.83 13.43
C SER A 31 0.43 -0.80 13.93
N CYS A 32 -0.30 0.29 13.70
CA CYS A 32 -1.70 0.40 14.10
C CYS A 32 -2.58 -0.66 13.42
N MET A 33 -2.30 -0.99 12.15
CA MET A 33 -3.02 -2.06 11.44
C MET A 33 -2.78 -3.43 12.07
N VAL A 34 -1.54 -3.74 12.47
CA VAL A 34 -1.20 -5.00 13.16
C VAL A 34 -1.88 -5.07 14.52
N ASP A 35 -1.81 -4.00 15.30
CA ASP A 35 -2.47 -3.94 16.62
C ASP A 35 -3.99 -4.13 16.48
N LEU A 36 -4.61 -3.45 15.52
CA LEU A 36 -6.04 -3.60 15.23
C LEU A 36 -6.40 -5.02 14.81
N HIS A 37 -5.55 -5.67 14.01
CA HIS A 37 -5.72 -7.05 13.59
C HIS A 37 -5.63 -8.03 14.75
N ASN A 38 -4.68 -7.83 15.65
CA ASN A 38 -4.48 -8.66 16.84
C ASN A 38 -5.63 -8.53 17.84
N VAL A 39 -6.22 -7.33 17.97
CA VAL A 39 -7.45 -7.12 18.76
C VAL A 39 -8.65 -7.86 18.15
N GLY A 40 -8.66 -8.08 16.84
CA GLY A 40 -9.63 -8.91 16.14
C GLY A 40 -11.03 -8.31 15.98
N THR A 41 -11.35 -7.23 16.70
CA THR A 41 -12.68 -6.60 16.70
C THR A 41 -13.11 -6.17 15.29
N PHE A 42 -12.17 -5.75 14.44
CA PHE A 42 -12.45 -5.31 13.07
C PHE A 42 -12.06 -6.34 12.00
N ASN A 43 -11.66 -7.56 12.35
CA ASN A 43 -11.26 -8.53 11.34
C ASN A 43 -12.46 -8.99 10.49
N ALA A 44 -12.17 -9.24 9.22
CA ALA A 44 -13.06 -9.84 8.24
C ALA A 44 -12.28 -10.92 7.47
N ASP A 45 -12.99 -11.73 6.68
CA ASP A 45 -12.37 -12.77 5.85
C ASP A 45 -11.33 -12.20 4.86
N THR A 46 -11.49 -10.93 4.45
CA THR A 46 -10.66 -10.25 3.45
C THR A 46 -9.90 -9.02 4.00
N GLY A 47 -9.55 -9.06 5.30
CA GLY A 47 -8.85 -7.99 6.01
C GLY A 47 -9.70 -7.37 7.11
N PHE A 48 -10.23 -6.16 6.89
CA PHE A 48 -10.97 -5.41 7.91
C PHE A 48 -12.43 -5.12 7.50
N LYS A 49 -13.35 -5.16 8.47
CA LYS A 49 -14.75 -4.79 8.33
C LYS A 49 -14.97 -3.28 8.42
N ALA A 50 -16.17 -2.81 8.07
CA ALA A 50 -16.52 -1.39 8.08
C ALA A 50 -16.23 -0.70 9.44
N GLY A 51 -15.80 0.56 9.38
CA GLY A 51 -15.45 1.37 10.56
C GLY A 51 -13.98 1.32 10.97
N TYR A 52 -13.19 0.35 10.48
CA TYR A 52 -11.77 0.20 10.86
C TYR A 52 -10.92 1.46 10.58
N LEU A 53 -11.21 2.20 9.50
CA LEU A 53 -10.49 3.42 9.15
C LEU A 53 -10.63 4.51 10.23
N ASN A 54 -11.80 4.62 10.86
CA ASN A 54 -12.01 5.60 11.93
C ASN A 54 -11.25 5.19 13.19
N GLU A 55 -11.10 3.88 13.43
CA GLU A 55 -10.31 3.40 14.57
C GLU A 55 -8.81 3.63 14.32
N LEU A 56 -8.33 3.35 13.10
CA LEU A 56 -6.96 3.68 12.70
C LEU A 56 -6.67 5.18 12.78
N GLU A 57 -7.63 6.05 12.42
CA GLU A 57 -7.49 7.50 12.63
C GLU A 57 -7.26 7.84 14.10
N LYS A 58 -8.08 7.31 15.02
CA LYS A 58 -7.91 7.54 16.47
C LYS A 58 -6.57 7.02 17.00
N MET A 59 -6.13 5.85 16.54
CA MET A 59 -4.84 5.26 16.95
C MET A 59 -3.66 6.10 16.44
N LEU A 60 -3.74 6.57 15.18
CA LEU A 60 -2.73 7.44 14.59
C LEU A 60 -2.73 8.84 15.20
N GLU A 61 -3.87 9.40 15.59
CA GLU A 61 -3.91 10.68 16.29
C GLU A 61 -3.21 10.63 17.65
N LYS A 62 -3.31 9.49 18.35
CA LYS A 62 -2.55 9.26 19.60
C LYS A 62 -1.04 9.11 19.34
N THR A 63 -0.66 8.45 18.26
CA THR A 63 0.74 8.12 17.94
C THR A 63 1.47 9.29 17.27
N LEU A 64 0.77 10.02 16.39
CA LEU A 64 1.26 11.09 15.54
C LEU A 64 0.27 12.28 15.55
N PRO A 65 0.09 12.96 16.69
CA PRO A 65 -0.93 14.00 16.85
C PRO A 65 -0.77 15.18 15.88
N ARG A 66 0.45 15.42 15.39
CA ARG A 66 0.76 16.51 14.44
C ARG A 66 0.62 16.11 12.97
N ALA A 67 0.41 14.84 12.65
CA ALA A 67 0.33 14.37 11.26
C ALA A 67 -0.99 14.74 10.57
N MET A 68 -2.03 15.03 11.35
CA MET A 68 -3.37 15.41 10.89
C MET A 68 -3.95 14.45 9.83
N LEU A 69 -3.68 13.16 10.01
CA LEU A 69 -4.09 12.09 9.10
C LEU A 69 -5.56 11.75 9.29
N LYS A 70 -6.38 11.96 8.26
CA LYS A 70 -7.81 11.60 8.28
C LYS A 70 -8.04 10.19 7.72
N ALA A 71 -9.03 9.49 8.27
CA ALA A 71 -9.52 8.19 7.79
C ALA A 71 -9.71 8.21 6.27
N LYS A 72 -10.36 9.27 5.77
CA LYS A 72 -10.49 9.59 4.35
C LYS A 72 -10.08 11.04 4.08
N PRO A 73 -9.36 11.31 2.97
CA PRO A 73 -8.85 10.35 1.99
C PRO A 73 -7.48 9.76 2.37
N ASN A 74 -6.83 10.21 3.46
CA ASN A 74 -5.40 9.99 3.68
C ASN A 74 -5.07 8.53 3.99
N ILE A 75 -5.63 7.98 5.07
CA ILE A 75 -5.33 6.63 5.55
C ILE A 75 -5.82 5.59 4.53
N GLU A 76 -7.05 5.72 4.06
CA GLU A 76 -7.63 4.79 3.07
C GLU A 76 -6.76 4.69 1.80
N SER A 77 -6.34 5.83 1.24
CA SER A 77 -5.50 5.85 0.05
C SER A 77 -4.14 5.19 0.30
N ARG A 78 -3.56 5.39 1.48
CA ARG A 78 -2.25 4.82 1.81
C ARG A 78 -2.31 3.32 2.02
N ILE A 79 -3.32 2.82 2.73
CA ILE A 79 -3.56 1.37 2.89
C ILE A 79 -3.73 0.71 1.53
N ARG A 80 -4.53 1.31 0.64
CA ARG A 80 -4.68 0.82 -0.74
C ARG A 80 -3.34 0.77 -1.48
N CYS A 81 -2.48 1.76 -1.29
CA CYS A 81 -1.15 1.77 -1.88
C CYS A 81 -0.27 0.64 -1.34
N LEU A 82 -0.19 0.50 -0.01
CA LEU A 82 0.61 -0.53 0.66
C LEU A 82 0.12 -1.94 0.33
N LYS A 83 -1.20 -2.18 0.28
CA LYS A 83 -1.77 -3.48 -0.10
C LYS A 83 -1.42 -3.86 -1.55
N ARG A 84 -1.42 -2.90 -2.49
CA ARG A 84 -0.98 -3.15 -3.88
C ARG A 84 0.52 -3.45 -3.96
N GLU A 85 1.35 -2.69 -3.27
CA GLU A 85 2.79 -2.94 -3.24
C GLU A 85 3.11 -4.30 -2.61
N TRP A 86 2.47 -4.62 -1.48
CA TRP A 86 2.55 -5.94 -0.85
C TRP A 86 2.09 -7.06 -1.78
N SER A 87 0.98 -6.89 -2.50
CA SER A 87 0.48 -7.86 -3.47
C SER A 87 1.54 -8.25 -4.48
N VAL A 88 2.24 -7.27 -5.06
CA VAL A 88 3.30 -7.53 -6.05
C VAL A 88 4.44 -8.34 -5.41
N VAL A 89 4.91 -7.93 -4.24
CA VAL A 89 5.98 -8.65 -3.51
C VAL A 89 5.53 -10.06 -3.11
N TYR A 90 4.27 -10.22 -2.68
CA TYR A 90 3.70 -11.51 -2.30
C TYR A 90 3.64 -12.46 -3.48
N ASP A 91 3.19 -11.99 -4.65
CA ASP A 91 3.13 -12.79 -5.88
C ASP A 91 4.52 -13.22 -6.34
N MET A 92 5.53 -12.35 -6.20
CA MET A 92 6.92 -12.72 -6.48
C MET A 92 7.42 -13.84 -5.58
N LEU A 93 7.09 -13.82 -4.29
CA LEU A 93 7.62 -14.77 -3.31
C LEU A 93 6.81 -16.06 -3.19
N ASN A 94 5.51 -16.03 -3.50
CA ASN A 94 4.57 -17.13 -3.27
C ASN A 94 3.82 -17.57 -4.53
N GLY A 95 4.00 -16.86 -5.65
CA GLY A 95 3.34 -17.18 -6.91
C GLY A 95 3.84 -18.48 -7.52
N GLN A 96 2.95 -19.13 -8.28
CA GLN A 96 3.28 -20.36 -8.98
C GLN A 96 4.42 -20.09 -9.99
N ASN A 97 5.40 -20.99 -10.04
CA ASN A 97 6.59 -20.91 -10.90
C ASN A 97 7.58 -19.76 -10.57
N ASN A 98 7.50 -19.15 -9.38
CA ASN A 98 8.40 -18.06 -8.96
C ASN A 98 9.54 -18.52 -8.01
N SER A 99 9.95 -19.78 -8.09
CA SER A 99 10.98 -20.38 -7.20
C SER A 99 12.37 -19.74 -7.28
N GLY A 100 12.61 -18.85 -8.25
CA GLY A 100 13.84 -18.08 -8.39
C GLY A 100 13.92 -16.83 -7.52
N PHE A 101 12.82 -16.43 -6.87
CA PHE A 101 12.77 -15.30 -5.95
C PHE A 101 12.94 -15.75 -4.50
N GLY A 102 13.65 -14.94 -3.74
CA GLY A 102 13.81 -15.06 -2.30
C GLY A 102 13.64 -13.71 -1.61
N TRP A 103 13.62 -13.75 -0.28
CA TRP A 103 13.51 -12.56 0.57
C TRP A 103 14.79 -12.38 1.37
N ASP A 104 15.36 -11.17 1.32
CA ASP A 104 16.48 -10.79 2.18
C ASP A 104 15.92 -10.13 3.44
N GLU A 105 15.93 -10.86 4.56
CA GLU A 105 15.38 -10.39 5.83
C GLU A 105 16.17 -9.21 6.42
N HIS A 106 17.46 -9.07 6.12
CA HIS A 106 18.23 -7.94 6.65
C HIS A 106 17.94 -6.65 5.88
N ARG A 107 17.88 -6.75 4.55
CA ARG A 107 17.63 -5.59 3.66
C ARG A 107 16.14 -5.32 3.43
N GLN A 108 15.29 -6.23 3.86
CA GLN A 108 13.83 -6.21 3.69
C GLN A 108 13.45 -5.99 2.22
N LEU A 109 13.99 -6.78 1.30
CA LEU A 109 13.70 -6.69 -0.14
C LEU A 109 13.78 -8.03 -0.85
N VAL A 110 13.18 -8.07 -2.05
CA VAL A 110 13.17 -9.27 -2.90
C VAL A 110 14.53 -9.44 -3.58
N VAL A 111 15.08 -10.65 -3.51
CA VAL A 111 16.35 -11.03 -4.14
C VAL A 111 16.13 -12.14 -5.15
N ALA A 112 16.82 -12.06 -6.29
CA ALA A 112 16.86 -13.09 -7.31
C ALA A 112 18.05 -12.84 -8.24
N LYS A 113 18.39 -13.83 -9.07
CA LYS A 113 19.36 -13.65 -10.16
C LYS A 113 18.81 -12.68 -11.22
N ASP A 114 19.69 -11.97 -11.90
CA ASP A 114 19.32 -11.02 -12.95
C ASP A 114 18.44 -11.63 -14.03
N ALA A 115 18.76 -12.84 -14.49
CA ALA A 115 17.95 -13.57 -15.47
C ALA A 115 16.50 -13.85 -15.00
N VAL A 116 16.30 -14.08 -13.69
CA VAL A 116 14.96 -14.26 -13.11
C VAL A 116 14.19 -12.94 -13.14
N TRP A 117 14.83 -11.84 -12.71
CA TRP A 117 14.25 -10.50 -12.79
C TRP A 117 13.88 -10.12 -14.22
N GLU A 118 14.81 -10.28 -15.17
CA GLU A 118 14.63 -9.95 -16.58
C GLU A 118 13.52 -10.75 -17.25
N SER A 119 13.34 -12.02 -16.86
CA SER A 119 12.23 -12.84 -17.34
C SER A 119 10.91 -12.36 -16.74
N TYR A 120 10.85 -12.16 -15.43
CA TYR A 120 9.62 -11.86 -14.70
C TYR A 120 9.01 -10.49 -15.06
N VAL A 121 9.85 -9.45 -15.18
CA VAL A 121 9.38 -8.08 -15.45
C VAL A 121 8.85 -7.89 -16.88
N LYS A 122 9.08 -8.83 -17.80
CA LYS A 122 8.49 -8.80 -19.15
C LYS A 122 6.97 -8.85 -19.09
N SER A 123 6.41 -9.65 -18.20
CA SER A 123 4.96 -9.76 -17.96
C SER A 123 4.48 -8.99 -16.73
N HIS A 124 5.35 -8.64 -15.78
CA HIS A 124 5.00 -7.94 -14.53
C HIS A 124 5.82 -6.65 -14.37
N LYS A 125 5.51 -5.64 -15.17
CA LYS A 125 6.33 -4.40 -15.25
C LYS A 125 6.39 -3.65 -13.92
N GLU A 126 5.32 -3.70 -13.14
CA GLU A 126 5.17 -3.09 -11.82
C GLU A 126 6.14 -3.67 -10.77
N ALA A 127 6.65 -4.90 -10.99
CA ALA A 127 7.60 -5.55 -10.09
C ALA A 127 9.01 -4.95 -10.18
N SER A 128 9.36 -4.33 -11.31
CA SER A 128 10.71 -3.79 -11.56
C SER A 128 11.23 -2.86 -10.46
N GLN A 129 10.33 -2.09 -9.83
CA GLN A 129 10.69 -1.19 -8.74
C GLN A 129 11.24 -1.91 -7.50
N PHE A 130 10.87 -3.17 -7.26
CA PHE A 130 11.24 -3.93 -6.07
C PHE A 130 12.62 -4.59 -6.17
N ARG A 131 13.31 -4.49 -7.32
CA ARG A 131 14.67 -5.05 -7.50
C ARG A 131 15.70 -4.42 -6.56
N HIS A 132 15.51 -3.15 -6.22
CA HIS A 132 16.43 -2.38 -5.38
C HIS A 132 15.73 -1.60 -4.27
N ARG A 133 14.41 -1.80 -4.11
CA ARG A 133 13.59 -1.06 -3.15
C ARG A 133 13.22 -1.95 -1.97
N SER A 134 13.58 -1.51 -0.76
CA SER A 134 13.10 -2.13 0.47
C SER A 134 11.60 -1.97 0.65
N PHE A 135 10.99 -3.02 1.19
CA PHE A 135 9.58 -3.09 1.57
C PHE A 135 9.45 -3.68 2.99
N PRO A 136 9.77 -2.91 4.04
CA PRO A 136 9.89 -3.39 5.42
C PRO A 136 8.54 -3.76 6.09
N TYR A 137 7.45 -3.72 5.33
CA TYR A 137 6.10 -4.03 5.79
C TYR A 137 5.60 -5.39 5.29
N TYR A 138 6.45 -6.15 4.59
CA TYR A 138 6.05 -7.40 3.96
C TYR A 138 5.44 -8.39 4.96
N ASN A 139 6.16 -8.69 6.05
CA ASN A 139 5.74 -9.68 7.04
C ASN A 139 4.44 -9.27 7.76
N GLN A 140 4.33 -7.99 8.15
CA GLN A 140 3.15 -7.44 8.82
C GLN A 140 1.91 -7.49 7.92
N LEU A 141 2.05 -7.09 6.65
CA LEU A 141 0.94 -7.11 5.70
C LEU A 141 0.57 -8.54 5.28
N THR A 142 1.54 -9.45 5.23
CA THR A 142 1.30 -10.89 5.01
C THR A 142 0.45 -11.47 6.14
N ALA A 143 0.73 -11.13 7.40
CA ALA A 143 -0.08 -11.60 8.53
C ALA A 143 -1.56 -11.15 8.43
N ILE A 144 -1.82 -9.97 7.86
CA ILE A 144 -3.18 -9.41 7.74
C ILE A 144 -3.92 -9.95 6.50
N TYR A 145 -3.23 -10.08 5.35
CA TYR A 145 -3.89 -10.25 4.05
C TYR A 145 -3.59 -11.57 3.33
N ALA A 146 -2.64 -12.41 3.79
CA ALA A 146 -2.27 -13.62 3.06
C ALA A 146 -3.43 -14.62 2.93
N ARG A 147 -4.31 -14.67 3.93
CA ARG A 147 -5.49 -15.54 3.91
C ARG A 147 -6.41 -15.23 2.73
N ASP A 148 -6.56 -13.95 2.39
CA ASP A 148 -7.35 -13.49 1.23
C ASP A 148 -6.87 -14.19 -0.05
N ARG A 149 -5.55 -14.11 -0.33
CA ARG A 149 -4.96 -14.65 -1.56
C ARG A 149 -4.98 -16.17 -1.64
N ALA A 150 -4.81 -16.86 -0.51
CA ALA A 150 -4.85 -18.32 -0.49
C ALA A 150 -6.24 -18.89 -0.86
N THR A 151 -7.31 -18.12 -0.62
CA THR A 151 -8.68 -18.56 -0.90
C THR A 151 -9.16 -18.25 -2.32
N GLY A 152 -8.34 -17.59 -3.14
CA GLY A 152 -8.68 -17.27 -4.53
C GLY A 152 -9.89 -16.35 -4.69
N LYS A 153 -10.33 -15.67 -3.62
CA LYS A 153 -11.42 -14.70 -3.64
C LYS A 153 -10.90 -13.33 -4.12
N ASP A 154 -10.35 -13.28 -5.31
CA ASP A 154 -10.12 -12.04 -6.04
C ASP A 154 -11.28 -11.87 -7.04
N THR A 155 -12.23 -10.99 -6.70
CA THR A 155 -13.18 -10.36 -7.63
C THR A 155 -13.11 -8.86 -7.48
#